data_AF-A0A6B2V7R0-F1
#
_entry.id   AF-A0A6B2V7R0-F1
#
_cell.length_a   1.000
_cell.length_b   1.000
_cell.length_c   1.000
_cell.angle_alpha   90.00
_cell.angle_beta   90.00
_cell.angle_gamma   90.00
#
_symmetry.space_group_name_H-M   'P 1'
#
loop_
_entity.id
_entity.type
_entity.pdbx_description
1 polymer ?
#
loop_
_entity_poly.entity_id
_entity_poly.type
_entity_poly.pdbx_seq_one_letter_code
_entity_poly.pdbx_strand_id
1 'polypeptide(L)'
;MQWTLVIPLKPLARAKSRLADTAGDGLRPALALAFAQDTVAAALACKAVADVAVVTDDALAGRELAALGARIVPDAPRAGLNAA
;
A
#
# COMPACT_ATOMS: atom_id res chain seq x y z
N MET A 1 23.33 4.70 -7.77
CA MET A 1 22.55 5.21 -6.61
C MET A 1 21.41 4.24 -6.36
N GLN A 2 21.08 3.96 -5.09
CA GLN A 2 19.96 3.09 -4.73
C GLN A 2 18.89 3.93 -4.02
N TRP A 3 17.63 3.65 -4.30
CA TRP A 3 16.46 4.41 -3.85
C TRP A 3 15.73 3.70 -2.72
N THR A 4 15.15 4.47 -1.80
CA THR A 4 14.10 3.98 -0.91
C THR A 4 12.77 4.49 -1.44
N LEU A 5 11.81 3.60 -1.68
CA LEU A 5 10.46 3.97 -2.11
C LEU A 5 9.54 4.09 -0.91
N VAL A 6 8.70 5.14 -0.92
CA VAL A 6 7.63 5.32 0.06
C VAL A 6 6.30 5.16 -0.66
N ILE A 7 5.49 4.20 -0.20
CA ILE A 7 4.20 3.86 -0.80
C ILE A 7 3.08 4.15 0.21
N PRO A 8 2.33 5.24 0.05
CA PRO A 8 1.18 5.53 0.90
C PRO A 8 0.01 4.62 0.54
N LEU A 9 -0.57 3.95 1.54
CA LEU A 9 -1.70 3.06 1.36
C LEU A 9 -2.84 3.41 2.33
N LYS A 10 -3.94 3.91 1.74
CA LYS A 10 -5.20 4.16 2.46
C LYS A 10 -5.81 2.85 2.97
N PRO A 11 -6.63 2.90 4.05
CA PRO A 11 -7.42 1.75 4.49
C PRO A 11 -8.19 1.11 3.33
N LEU A 12 -8.11 -0.21 3.22
CA LEU A 12 -8.59 -0.97 2.05
C LEU A 12 -10.08 -0.70 1.77
N ALA A 13 -10.88 -0.62 2.84
CA ALA A 13 -12.31 -0.32 2.77
C ALA A 13 -12.64 1.03 2.10
N ARG A 14 -11.71 2.00 2.14
CA ARG A 14 -11.89 3.36 1.57
C ARG A 14 -11.19 3.55 0.23
N ALA A 15 -10.40 2.57 -0.22
CA ALA A 15 -9.58 2.70 -1.41
C ALA A 15 -10.38 2.44 -2.70
N LYS A 16 -9.88 2.96 -3.82
CA LYS A 16 -10.39 2.65 -5.18
C LYS A 16 -11.90 2.87 -5.38
N SER A 17 -12.49 3.91 -4.80
CA SER A 17 -13.94 4.21 -4.93
C SER A 17 -14.44 4.27 -6.38
N ARG A 18 -13.57 4.67 -7.33
CA ARG A 18 -13.87 4.65 -8.77
C ARG A 18 -14.12 3.25 -9.35
N LEU A 19 -13.79 2.18 -8.63
CA LEU A 19 -14.08 0.79 -9.01
C LEU A 19 -15.39 0.26 -8.42
N ALA A 20 -16.11 1.06 -7.62
CA ALA A 20 -17.37 0.61 -7.02
C ALA A 20 -18.39 0.20 -8.09
N ASP A 21 -18.50 0.96 -9.18
CA ASP A 21 -19.46 0.71 -10.26
C ASP A 21 -19.15 -0.57 -11.07
N THR A 22 -17.89 -1.03 -11.07
CA THR A 22 -17.45 -2.18 -11.89
C THR A 22 -17.19 -3.46 -11.11
N ALA A 23 -16.76 -3.35 -9.85
CA ALA A 23 -16.39 -4.50 -9.01
C ALA A 23 -17.32 -4.69 -7.80
N GLY A 24 -18.14 -3.69 -7.46
CA GLY A 24 -18.93 -3.66 -6.23
C GLY A 24 -18.07 -3.55 -4.97
N ASP A 25 -18.71 -3.17 -3.87
CA ASP A 25 -18.00 -2.92 -2.60
C ASP A 25 -17.47 -4.19 -1.91
N GLY A 26 -18.00 -5.37 -2.23
CA GLY A 26 -17.50 -6.63 -1.69
C GLY A 26 -16.11 -7.01 -2.19
N LEU A 27 -15.79 -6.70 -3.45
CA LEU A 27 -14.52 -7.08 -4.08
C LEU A 27 -13.47 -5.96 -4.01
N ARG A 28 -13.90 -4.69 -3.92
CA ARG A 28 -13.03 -3.51 -3.94
C ARG A 28 -11.88 -3.54 -2.91
N PRO A 29 -12.06 -3.95 -1.65
CA PRO A 29 -10.96 -4.06 -0.68
C PRO A 29 -9.91 -5.11 -1.08
N ALA A 30 -10.35 -6.26 -1.59
CA ALA A 30 -9.45 -7.32 -2.05
C ALA A 30 -8.63 -6.87 -3.27
N LEU A 31 -9.26 -6.16 -4.22
CA LEU A 31 -8.54 -5.55 -5.35
C LEU A 31 -7.55 -4.49 -4.89
N ALA A 32 -7.92 -3.65 -3.93
CA ALA A 32 -7.01 -2.65 -3.38
C ALA A 32 -5.76 -3.30 -2.76
N LEU A 33 -5.92 -4.42 -2.05
CA LEU A 33 -4.81 -5.19 -1.50
C LEU A 33 -3.96 -5.84 -2.59
N ALA A 34 -4.58 -6.49 -3.58
CA ALA A 34 -3.87 -7.12 -4.69
C ALA A 34 -3.00 -6.11 -5.45
N PHE A 35 -3.54 -4.92 -5.76
CA PHE A 35 -2.76 -3.85 -6.38
C PHE A 35 -1.58 -3.40 -5.53
N ALA A 36 -1.74 -3.32 -4.21
CA ALA A 36 -0.64 -2.96 -3.31
C ALA A 36 0.44 -4.05 -3.29
N GLN A 37 0.05 -5.33 -3.24
CA GLN A 37 0.97 -6.47 -3.29
C GLN A 37 1.77 -6.47 -4.59
N ASP A 38 1.10 -6.33 -5.74
CA ASP A 38 1.77 -6.28 -7.05
C ASP A 38 2.75 -5.10 -7.15
N THR A 39 2.35 -3.94 -6.66
CA THR A 39 3.20 -2.73 -6.66
C THR A 39 4.44 -2.92 -5.78
N VAL A 40 4.27 -3.47 -4.57
CA VAL A 40 5.38 -3.71 -3.63
C VAL A 40 6.31 -4.78 -4.17
N ALA A 41 5.78 -5.89 -4.71
CA ALA A 41 6.59 -6.95 -5.30
C ALA A 41 7.42 -6.43 -6.48
N ALA A 42 6.82 -5.63 -7.37
CA ALA A 42 7.54 -5.01 -8.48
C ALA A 42 8.62 -4.03 -8.01
N ALA A 43 8.35 -3.24 -6.97
CA ALA A 43 9.33 -2.33 -6.39
C ALA A 43 10.53 -3.08 -5.78
N LEU A 44 10.27 -4.13 -5.00
CA LEU A 44 11.31 -4.95 -4.37
C LEU A 44 12.16 -5.74 -5.39
N ALA A 45 11.58 -6.11 -6.54
CA ALA A 45 12.33 -6.75 -7.62
C ALA A 45 13.23 -5.78 -8.42
N CYS A 46 13.05 -4.46 -8.26
CA CYS A 46 13.80 -3.47 -9.01
C CYS A 46 15.21 -3.28 -8.42
N LYS A 47 16.25 -3.57 -9.21
CA LYS A 47 17.66 -3.45 -8.79
C LYS A 47 18.08 -2.06 -8.31
N ALA A 48 17.36 -1.02 -8.70
CA ALA A 48 17.64 0.35 -8.27
C ALA A 48 17.02 0.68 -6.90
N VAL A 49 16.16 -0.18 -6.35
CA VAL A 49 15.45 0.01 -5.08
C VAL A 49 16.15 -0.82 -4.00
N ALA A 50 16.55 -0.14 -2.91
CA ALA A 50 17.15 -0.78 -1.74
C ALA A 50 16.12 -1.15 -0.67
N ASP A 51 15.08 -0.33 -0.48
CA ASP A 51 14.06 -0.52 0.56
C ASP A 51 12.71 0.03 0.09
N VAL A 52 11.63 -0.55 0.62
CA VAL A 52 10.24 -0.13 0.38
C VAL A 52 9.56 0.07 1.72
N ALA A 53 9.19 1.33 2.02
CA ALA A 53 8.38 1.68 3.16
C ALA A 53 6.92 1.87 2.74
N VAL A 54 6.00 1.13 3.34
CA VAL A 54 4.56 1.31 3.15
C VAL A 54 3.98 2.06 4.34
N VAL A 55 3.32 3.19 4.08
CA VAL A 55 2.66 3.99 5.11
C VAL A 55 1.19 3.58 5.19
N THR A 56 0.77 2.92 6.27
CA THR A 56 -0.61 2.47 6.46
C THR A 56 -0.97 2.16 7.91
N ASP A 57 -2.22 2.42 8.27
CA ASP A 57 -2.85 1.95 9.51
C ASP A 57 -3.75 0.72 9.29
N ASP A 58 -3.85 0.20 8.06
CA ASP A 58 -4.66 -0.98 7.78
C ASP A 58 -3.92 -2.25 8.22
N ALA A 59 -4.44 -2.90 9.27
CA ALA A 59 -3.76 -4.04 9.88
C ALA A 59 -3.63 -5.26 8.94
N LEU A 60 -4.59 -5.48 8.03
CA LEU A 60 -4.49 -6.56 7.06
C LEU A 60 -3.41 -6.22 6.04
N ALA A 61 -3.48 -5.05 5.42
CA ALA A 61 -2.49 -4.64 4.44
C ALA A 61 -1.07 -4.59 5.04
N GLY A 62 -0.93 -4.09 6.26
CA GLY A 62 0.34 -4.07 6.98
C GLY A 62 0.96 -5.47 7.12
N ARG A 63 0.17 -6.46 7.56
CA ARG A 63 0.66 -7.85 7.67
C ARG A 63 1.08 -8.43 6.33
N GLU A 64 0.22 -8.30 5.31
CA GLU A 64 0.45 -8.90 4.00
C GLU A 64 1.65 -8.27 3.28
N LEU A 65 1.81 -6.95 3.35
CA LEU A 65 2.92 -6.25 2.70
C LEU A 65 4.25 -6.40 3.47
N ALA A 66 4.20 -6.52 4.80
CA ALA A 66 5.36 -6.90 5.59
C ALA A 66 5.88 -8.29 5.21
N ALA A 67 4.97 -9.25 4.99
CA ALA A 67 5.33 -10.60 4.56
C ALA A 67 6.02 -10.62 3.19
N LEU A 68 5.74 -9.65 2.31
CA LEU A 68 6.46 -9.47 1.05
C LEU A 68 7.86 -8.85 1.21
N GLY A 69 8.17 -8.27 2.38
CA GLY A 69 9.46 -7.62 2.67
C GLY A 69 9.41 -6.10 2.76
N ALA A 70 8.23 -5.48 2.71
CA ALA A 70 8.11 -4.03 2.94
C ALA A 70 8.21 -3.67 4.43
N ARG A 71 8.80 -2.53 4.73
CA ARG A 71 8.76 -1.91 6.06
C ARG A 71 7.42 -1.20 6.25
N ILE A 72 6.67 -1.52 7.29
CA ILE A 72 5.40 -0.84 7.59
C ILE A 72 5.64 0.35 8.52
N VAL A 73 5.11 1.50 8.13
CA VAL A 73 5.11 2.74 8.89
C VAL A 73 3.66 3.13 9.19
N PRO A 74 3.27 3.34 10.46
CA PRO A 74 1.92 3.80 10.80
C PRO A 74 1.57 5.13 10.12
N ASP A 75 0.33 5.27 9.65
CA ASP A 75 -0.20 6.52 9.09
C ASP A 75 -0.74 7.39 10.23
N ALA A 76 0.15 7.91 11.08
CA ALA A 76 -0.20 8.79 12.20
C ALA A 76 0.33 10.21 11.92
N PRO A 77 -0.47 11.28 12.11
CA PRO A 77 -1.81 11.33 12.70
C PRO A 77 -2.97 11.27 11.68
N ARG A 78 -2.77 10.71 10.47
CA ARG A 78 -3.74 10.74 9.35
C ARG A 78 -4.12 12.15 8.90
N ALA A 79 -3.18 13.09 8.92
CA ALA A 79 -3.41 14.47 8.50
C ALA A 79 -3.58 14.64 6.97
N GLY A 80 -3.58 13.54 6.22
CA GLY A 80 -3.65 13.54 4.76
C GLY A 80 -2.29 13.24 4.13
N LEU A 81 -2.31 12.96 2.83
CA LEU A 81 -1.18 12.34 2.13
C LEU A 81 0.13 13.14 2.22
N ASN A 82 0.05 14.47 2.24
CA ASN A 82 1.20 15.36 2.16
C ASN A 82 1.37 16.24 3.41
N ALA A 83 0.60 16.00 4.47
CA ALA A 83 0.55 16.88 5.63
C ALA A 83 1.70 16.64 6.63
N ALA A 84 2.91 16.47 6.11
CA ALA A 84 4.14 16.37 6.89
C ALA A 84 4.49 17.69 7.58
#